data_AF-A0A948G923-F1
#
_entry.id   AF-A0A948G923-F1
#
_cell.length_a   1.000
_cell.length_b   1.000
_cell.length_c   1.000
_cell.angle_alpha   90.00
_cell.angle_beta   90.00
_cell.angle_gamma   90.00
#
_symmetry.space_group_name_H-M   'P 1'
#
loop_
_entity.id
_entity.type
_entity.pdbx_description
1 polymer ?
#
loop_
_entity_poly.entity_id
_entity_poly.type
_entity_poly.pdbx_seq_one_letter_code
_entity_poly.pdbx_strand_id
1 'polypeptide(L)' 'MPRRRTKLHPGDMAPDFALEDASTGRTVTLEEFRGSPLVITFYRGTW' A
#
# COMPACT_ATOMS: atom_id res chain seq x y z
N MET A 1 9.65 -16.69 6.41
CA MET A 1 9.58 -15.67 7.47
C MET A 1 8.11 -15.44 7.84
N PRO A 2 7.70 -15.52 9.11
CA PRO A 2 6.31 -15.26 9.47
C PRO A 2 5.97 -13.79 9.20
N ARG A 3 4.85 -13.52 8.52
CA ARG A 3 4.31 -12.17 8.34
C ARG A 3 3.91 -11.63 9.71
N ARG A 4 4.72 -10.75 10.29
CA ARG A 4 4.39 -10.07 11.54
C ARG A 4 3.16 -9.21 11.29
N ARG A 5 2.01 -9.63 11.82
CA ARG A 5 0.78 -8.84 11.80
C ARG A 5 0.89 -7.73 12.85
N THR A 6 1.61 -6.67 12.52
CA THR A 6 1.62 -5.46 13.32
C THR A 6 0.38 -4.64 12.96
N LYS A 7 -0.44 -4.27 13.95
CA LYS A 7 -1.46 -3.24 13.76
C LYS A 7 -0.75 -1.89 13.68
N LEU A 8 -1.04 -1.11 12.64
CA LEU A 8 -0.53 0.25 12.47
C LEU A 8 -1.34 1.23 13.32
N HIS A 9 -0.67 2.26 13.83
CA HIS A 9 -1.24 3.37 14.59
C HIS A 9 -0.89 4.71 13.92
N PRO A 10 -1.60 5.81 14.23
CA PRO A 10 -1.22 7.13 13.76
C PRO A 10 0.21 7.48 14.15
N GLY A 11 0.98 8.04 13.20
CA GLY A 11 2.40 8.35 13.37
C GLY A 11 3.35 7.20 12.99
N ASP A 12 2.85 5.97 12.87
CA ASP A 12 3.66 4.88 12.33
C ASP A 12 4.01 5.15 10.86
N MET A 13 5.26 4.82 10.50
CA MET A 13 5.65 4.83 9.10
C MET A 13 4.87 3.75 8.35
N ALA A 14 4.17 4.14 7.28
CA ALA A 14 3.51 3.20 6.40
C ALA A 14 4.53 2.19 5.85
N PRO A 15 4.29 0.87 5.98
CA PRO A 15 5.15 -0.15 5.40
C PRO A 15 5.21 0.00 3.89
N ASP A 16 6.38 -0.24 3.31
CA ASP A 16 6.52 -0.21 1.87
C ASP A 16 5.79 -1.38 1.20
N PHE A 17 5.31 -1.13 -0.01
CA PHE A 17 4.65 -2.14 -0.85
C PHE A 17 4.75 -1.77 -2.33
N ALA A 18 4.67 -2.79 -3.17
CA ALA A 18 4.55 -2.68 -4.60
C ALA A 18 3.32 -3.46 -5.06
N LEU A 19 2.46 -2.84 -5.87
CA LEU A 19 1.26 -3.45 -6.43
C LEU A 19 1.24 -3.23 -7.94
N GLU A 20 0.56 -4.12 -8.66
CA GLU A 20 0.25 -3.87 -10.06
C GLU A 20 -0.94 -2.91 -10.14
N ASP A 21 -0.80 -1.86 -10.93
CA ASP A 21 -1.90 -1.00 -11.31
C ASP A 21 -2.92 -1.81 -12.12
N ALA A 22 -4.18 -1.79 -11.67
CA ALA A 22 -5.23 -2.63 -12.26
C ALA A 22 -5.57 -2.27 -13.71
N SER A 23 -5.24 -1.05 -14.18
CA SER A 23 -5.59 -0.59 -15.52
C SER A 23 -4.47 -0.83 -16.53
N THR A 24 -3.22 -0.74 -16.08
CA THR A 24 -2.03 -0.74 -16.94
C THR A 24 -1.14 -1.97 -16.73
N GLY A 25 -1.31 -2.70 -15.62
CA GLY A 25 -0.42 -3.78 -15.20
C GLY A 25 0.97 -3.30 -14.77
N ARG A 26 1.22 -1.98 -14.72
CA ARG A 26 2.50 -1.43 -14.29
C ARG A 26 2.65 -1.62 -12.79
N THR A 27 3.81 -2.09 -12.34
CA THR A 27 4.15 -2.06 -10.91
C THR A 27 4.29 -0.62 -10.44
N VAL A 28 3.60 -0.30 -9.34
CA VAL A 28 3.67 0.98 -8.62
C VAL A 28 4.06 0.73 -7.18
N THR A 29 4.98 1.55 -6.67
CA THR A 29 5.51 1.48 -5.30
C THR A 29 4.92 2.60 -4.43
N LEU A 30 4.90 2.40 -3.11
CA LEU A 30 4.49 3.47 -2.17
C LEU A 30 5.44 4.69 -2.24
N GLU A 31 6.73 4.45 -2.50
CA GLU A 31 7.75 5.51 -2.56
C GLU A 31 7.44 6.56 -3.64
N GLU A 32 6.90 6.15 -4.78
CA GLU A 32 6.52 7.05 -5.90
C GLU A 32 5.51 8.14 -5.49
N PHE A 33 4.75 7.93 -4.42
CA PHE A 33 3.71 8.86 -3.95
C PHE A 33 4.16 9.73 -2.76
N ARG A 34 5.43 9.65 -2.34
CA ARG A 34 5.95 10.47 -1.24
C ARG A 34 5.91 11.96 -1.59
N GLY A 35 5.82 12.80 -0.56
CA GLY A 35 5.72 14.25 -0.71
C GLY A 35 4.30 14.79 -0.96
N SER A 36 3.32 13.90 -1.18
CA SER A 36 1.90 14.25 -1.27
C SER A 36 1.05 13.45 -0.28
N PRO A 37 -0.06 14.01 0.25
CA PRO A 37 -1.03 13.23 1.01
C PRO A 37 -1.59 12.07 0.16
N LEU A 38 -1.54 10.85 0.69
CA LEU A 38 -1.99 9.63 0.02
C LEU A 38 -3.07 8.94 0.86
N VAL A 39 -4.16 8.51 0.22
CA VAL A 39 -5.22 7.70 0.84
C VAL A 39 -5.14 6.29 0.28
N ILE A 40 -5.07 5.29 1.16
CA ILE A 40 -5.04 3.87 0.79
C ILE A 40 -6.34 3.21 1.24
N THR A 41 -7.09 2.68 0.29
CA THR A 41 -8.35 1.98 0.54
C THR A 41 -8.17 0.49 0.31
N PHE A 42 -8.34 -0.32 1.37
CA PHE A 42 -8.36 -1.78 1.26
C PHE A 42 -9.78 -2.26 0.96
N TYR A 43 -10.01 -2.74 -0.25
CA TYR A 43 -11.25 -3.40 -0.63
C TYR A 43 -11.07 -4.92 -0.65
N ARG A 44 -12.12 -5.64 -0.24
CA ARG A 44 -12.21 -7.07 -0.57
C ARG A 44 -12.76 -7.15 -1.98
N GLY A 45 -11.97 -7.65 -2.93
CA GLY A 45 -12.45 -7.89 -4.28
C GLY A 45 -13.64 -8.85 -4.26
N THR A 46 -14.80 -8.37 -4.71
CA THR A 46 -15.92 -9.21 -5.11
C THR A 46 -15.97 -9.13 -6.64
N TRP A 47 -15.04 -9.83 -7.29
CA TRP A 47 -15.02 -9.99 -8.74
C TRP A 47 -15.52 -11.39 -9.06
#